data_AF-A0A9W8ZRW9-F1
#
_entry.id   AF-A0A9W8ZRW9-F1
#
_cell.length_a   1.000
_cell.length_b   1.000
_cell.length_c   1.000
_cell.angle_alpha   90.00
_cell.angle_beta   90.00
_cell.angle_gamma   90.00
#
_symmetry.space_group_name_H-M   'P 1'
#
loop_
_entity.id
_entity.type
_entity.pdbx_description
1 polymer ?
#
loop_
_entity_poly.entity_id
_entity_poly.type
_entity_poly.pdbx_seq_one_letter_code
_entity_poly.pdbx_strand_id
1 'polypeptide(L)'
;MTRSASTRDTTPTQSAGSDISIPYDPPWVTFASREQQEIQRNVLGRLEYSFEHVGLLPPKDKDVDRERSRTNNTVKEGLHELNVGSIIPKLHKKNDILSPVPADAFFMLLPLWPADTDIHSQRLSPFDIPSIPAESRKYLLIFYKSLQVEQSSKGSSIYDSRLKILLPGFRAIARQVSYQELQGTGIRIPEQGISVNGPLEDAFTQMPGLRDTGSGSGLGTSPSVPVSDSQLCVIASCYSRDVGLEFDPEALIELGLCRILGSKGDTNADEKNSLPARMDEEQFDAERSMTVKLTPIGNAVMEMVWVGGLALTSFGS
;
A
#
# COMPACT_ATOMS: atom_id res chain seq x y z
N MET A 1 78.05 35.52 3.95
CA MET A 1 77.82 36.97 4.18
C MET A 1 77.19 37.56 2.92
N THR A 2 76.34 38.59 3.09
CA THR A 2 75.55 39.38 2.09
C THR A 2 74.38 38.64 1.40
N ARG A 3 73.11 38.89 1.78
CA ARG A 3 72.18 40.01 1.38
C ARG A 3 71.79 39.93 -0.12
N SER A 4 70.58 40.14 -0.62
CA SER A 4 69.23 40.49 -0.16
C SER A 4 68.29 40.54 -1.41
N ALA A 5 66.96 40.66 -1.17
CA ALA A 5 65.90 41.24 -2.02
C ALA A 5 65.18 40.30 -3.02
N SER A 6 63.87 40.04 -2.83
CA SER A 6 62.70 40.80 -3.33
C SER A 6 62.30 40.32 -4.73
N THR A 7 61.07 39.95 -5.12
CA THR A 7 59.75 40.59 -4.92
C THR A 7 58.68 39.72 -5.62
N ARG A 8 57.40 39.91 -5.22
CA ARG A 8 56.12 39.77 -5.98
C ARG A 8 55.16 38.66 -5.57
N ASP A 9 54.24 39.10 -4.72
CA ASP A 9 52.83 38.70 -4.70
C ASP A 9 52.23 38.67 -6.11
N THR A 10 51.49 37.60 -6.41
CA THR A 10 50.55 37.56 -7.52
C THR A 10 49.24 36.95 -7.00
N THR A 11 48.26 37.81 -6.78
CA THR A 11 46.85 37.49 -6.57
C THR A 11 46.27 36.84 -7.83
N PRO A 12 45.54 35.72 -7.73
CA PRO A 12 44.64 35.32 -8.80
C PRO A 12 43.30 36.06 -8.65
N THR A 13 43.08 36.94 -9.63
CA THR A 13 41.84 37.62 -9.97
C THR A 13 40.67 36.65 -10.09
N GLN A 14 39.58 36.97 -9.40
CA GLN A 14 38.25 36.40 -9.61
C GLN A 14 37.85 36.60 -11.08
N SER A 15 37.62 35.49 -11.80
CA SER A 15 36.94 35.53 -13.10
C SER A 15 35.49 35.14 -12.89
N ALA A 16 34.62 35.97 -13.45
CA ALA A 16 33.18 35.85 -13.42
C ALA A 16 32.74 34.46 -13.91
N GLY A 17 32.08 33.71 -13.02
CA GLY A 17 31.35 32.51 -13.40
C GLY A 17 30.19 32.91 -14.28
N SER A 18 30.35 32.72 -15.59
CA SER A 18 29.25 32.64 -16.52
C SER A 18 28.34 31.49 -16.08
N ASP A 19 27.09 31.80 -15.73
CA ASP A 19 26.02 30.81 -15.56
C ASP A 19 25.84 30.02 -16.86
N ILE A 20 26.51 28.88 -16.95
CA ILE A 20 26.23 27.86 -17.95
C ILE A 20 24.96 27.15 -17.47
N SER A 21 23.81 27.76 -17.75
CA SER A 21 22.53 27.05 -17.71
C SER A 21 22.55 26.03 -18.84
N ILE A 22 23.03 24.82 -18.53
CA ILE A 22 22.87 23.67 -19.42
C ILE A 22 21.36 23.44 -19.51
N PRO A 23 20.72 23.62 -20.69
CA PRO A 23 19.32 23.31 -20.84
C PRO A 23 19.13 21.84 -20.52
N TYR A 24 18.45 21.55 -19.42
CA TYR A 24 18.06 20.19 -19.08
C TYR A 24 17.04 19.76 -20.13
N ASP A 25 17.50 18.94 -21.08
CA ASP A 25 16.67 18.35 -22.13
C ASP A 25 16.39 16.91 -21.72
N PRO A 26 15.31 16.65 -20.97
CA PRO A 26 15.12 15.35 -20.42
C PRO A 26 14.76 14.35 -21.53
N PRO A 27 15.29 13.11 -21.46
CA PRO A 27 15.21 12.13 -22.54
C PRO A 27 13.78 11.72 -22.90
N TRP A 28 12.80 12.05 -22.06
CA TRP A 28 11.38 11.74 -22.23
C TRP A 28 10.57 12.77 -23.04
N VAL A 29 11.14 13.92 -23.46
CA VAL A 29 10.43 14.92 -24.32
C VAL A 29 11.02 15.01 -25.73
N THR A 30 11.58 13.92 -26.27
CA THR A 30 11.80 13.85 -27.71
C THR A 30 10.46 13.53 -28.37
N PHE A 31 9.78 14.56 -28.88
CA PHE A 31 8.63 14.35 -29.75
C PHE A 31 9.09 13.49 -30.93
N ALA A 32 8.64 12.23 -30.95
CA ALA A 32 8.91 11.30 -32.05
C ALA A 32 8.51 11.99 -33.37
N SER A 33 9.24 11.69 -34.45
CA SER A 33 8.95 12.27 -35.77
C SER A 33 7.49 12.02 -36.16
N ARG A 34 6.90 12.90 -36.98
CA ARG A 34 5.48 12.79 -37.39
C ARG A 34 5.13 11.40 -37.94
N GLU A 35 6.07 10.76 -38.62
CA GLU A 35 5.95 9.40 -39.12
C GLU A 35 5.95 8.34 -37.99
N GLN A 36 6.82 8.48 -36.99
CA GLN A 36 6.83 7.60 -35.81
C GLN A 36 5.56 7.75 -34.95
N GLN A 37 4.98 8.95 -34.86
CA GLN A 37 3.71 9.16 -34.15
C GLN A 37 2.55 8.40 -34.81
N GLU A 38 2.52 8.31 -36.14
CA GLU A 38 1.50 7.55 -36.88
C GLU A 38 1.65 6.04 -36.66
N ILE A 39 2.89 5.54 -36.66
CA ILE A 39 3.19 4.14 -36.31
C ILE A 39 2.76 3.84 -34.87
N GLN A 40 3.10 4.70 -33.91
CA GLN A 40 2.69 4.54 -32.51
C GLN A 40 1.16 4.56 -32.37
N ARG A 41 0.45 5.43 -33.10
CA ARG A 41 -1.02 5.48 -33.11
C ARG A 41 -1.63 4.19 -33.66
N ASN A 42 -1.06 3.63 -34.72
CA ASN A 42 -1.50 2.36 -35.30
C ASN A 42 -1.27 1.18 -34.34
N VAL A 43 -0.13 1.17 -33.64
CA VAL A 43 0.17 0.16 -32.60
C VAL A 43 -0.80 0.29 -31.43
N LEU A 44 -1.11 1.52 -31.00
CA LEU A 44 -2.03 1.78 -29.90
C LEU A 44 -3.46 1.35 -30.24
N GLY A 45 -3.93 1.61 -31.46
CA GLY A 45 -5.25 1.14 -31.91
C GLY A 45 -5.35 -0.38 -31.97
N ARG A 46 -4.27 -1.08 -32.33
CA ARG A 46 -4.22 -2.55 -32.32
C ARG A 46 -4.20 -3.14 -30.91
N LEU A 47 -3.53 -2.47 -29.98
CA LEU A 47 -3.56 -2.81 -28.55
C LEU A 47 -4.94 -2.60 -27.95
N GLU A 48 -5.59 -1.47 -28.22
CA GLU A 48 -6.94 -1.17 -27.74
C GLU A 48 -7.95 -2.23 -28.19
N TYR A 49 -7.90 -2.63 -29.47
CA TYR A 49 -8.71 -3.74 -30.00
C TYR A 49 -8.41 -5.07 -29.29
N SER A 50 -7.14 -5.32 -28.97
CA SER A 50 -6.73 -6.55 -28.27
C SER A 50 -7.25 -6.57 -26.82
N PHE A 51 -7.22 -5.42 -26.13
CA PHE A 51 -7.75 -5.26 -24.77
C PHE A 51 -9.27 -5.38 -24.68
N GLU A 52 -10.00 -4.95 -25.71
CA GLU A 52 -11.44 -5.19 -25.85
C GLU A 52 -11.75 -6.69 -25.95
N HIS A 53 -10.95 -7.45 -26.70
CA HIS A 53 -11.17 -8.90 -26.90
C HIS A 53 -10.82 -9.76 -25.68
N VAL A 54 -9.89 -9.31 -24.83
CA VAL A 54 -9.58 -10.00 -23.56
C VAL A 54 -10.46 -9.53 -22.41
N GLY A 55 -11.44 -8.66 -22.65
CA GLY A 55 -12.37 -8.16 -21.64
C GLY A 55 -11.75 -7.24 -20.59
N LEU A 56 -10.58 -6.64 -20.89
CA LEU A 56 -9.89 -5.70 -19.99
C LEU A 56 -10.34 -4.25 -20.19
N LEU A 57 -11.05 -3.96 -21.27
CA LEU A 57 -11.74 -2.69 -21.46
C LEU A 57 -13.25 -2.90 -21.30
N PRO A 58 -13.96 -2.00 -20.60
CA PRO A 58 -15.41 -1.97 -20.64
C PRO A 58 -15.86 -1.90 -22.11
N PRO A 59 -16.87 -2.67 -22.53
CA PRO A 59 -17.41 -2.54 -23.87
C PRO A 59 -17.80 -1.08 -24.06
N LYS A 60 -17.20 -0.41 -25.04
CA LYS A 60 -17.66 0.92 -25.43
C LYS A 60 -19.06 0.69 -25.97
N ASP A 61 -20.06 1.13 -25.23
CA ASP A 61 -21.44 1.20 -25.70
C ASP A 61 -21.42 2.06 -26.95
N LYS A 62 -21.28 1.42 -28.12
CA LYS A 62 -21.42 2.08 -29.40
C LYS A 62 -22.87 2.52 -29.44
N ASP A 63 -23.06 3.81 -29.23
CA ASP A 63 -24.29 4.58 -29.38
C ASP A 63 -25.37 3.80 -30.14
N VAL A 64 -26.26 3.16 -29.37
CA VAL A 64 -27.53 2.61 -29.88
C VAL A 64 -28.51 3.78 -30.07
N ASP A 65 -28.05 4.83 -30.74
CA ASP A 65 -28.82 6.02 -31.10
C ASP A 65 -29.10 6.01 -32.61
N ARG A 66 -29.69 4.93 -33.12
CA ARG A 66 -30.41 4.97 -34.41
C ARG A 66 -31.22 3.70 -34.68
N GLU A 67 -32.41 3.61 -34.11
CA GLU A 67 -33.63 3.07 -34.75
C GLU A 67 -34.76 2.84 -33.73
N ARG A 68 -35.35 3.91 -33.20
CA ARG A 68 -36.75 3.86 -32.73
C ARG A 68 -37.52 5.06 -33.23
N SER A 69 -37.74 5.06 -34.54
CA SER A 69 -38.89 5.76 -35.11
C SER A 69 -40.14 4.93 -34.82
N ARG A 70 -41.13 5.60 -34.20
CA ARG A 70 -42.57 5.37 -34.32
C ARG A 70 -43.11 4.04 -33.78
N THR A 71 -43.76 4.12 -32.61
CA THR A 71 -45.23 3.98 -32.54
C THR A 71 -45.72 4.49 -31.20
N ASN A 72 -46.54 5.55 -31.27
CA ASN A 72 -47.41 6.01 -30.20
C ASN A 72 -48.55 5.00 -29.98
N ASN A 73 -48.99 4.91 -28.72
CA ASN A 73 -50.31 4.53 -28.19
C ASN A 73 -50.13 3.55 -27.03
N THR A 74 -50.84 3.58 -25.90
CA THR A 74 -51.86 4.44 -25.30
C THR A 74 -52.05 3.84 -23.90
N VAL A 75 -52.07 4.69 -22.86
CA VAL A 75 -52.80 4.55 -21.58
C VAL A 75 -52.92 3.14 -20.96
N LYS A 76 -52.31 2.94 -19.78
CA LYS A 76 -53.05 2.65 -18.55
C LYS A 76 -52.13 2.60 -17.33
N GLU A 77 -52.46 3.49 -16.39
CA GLU A 77 -52.13 3.37 -14.98
C GLU A 77 -52.50 1.98 -14.46
N GLY A 78 -51.59 1.39 -13.69
CA GLY A 78 -51.75 0.11 -13.06
C GLY A 78 -50.49 -0.21 -12.26
N LEU A 79 -50.46 0.28 -11.02
CA LEU A 79 -49.52 -0.15 -9.99
C LEU A 79 -49.53 -1.68 -9.94
N HIS A 80 -48.46 -2.29 -10.45
CA HIS A 80 -48.04 -3.62 -10.04
C HIS A 80 -46.52 -3.61 -10.11
N GLU A 81 -45.90 -3.71 -8.93
CA GLU A 81 -44.48 -3.98 -8.75
C GLU A 81 -44.12 -5.28 -9.49
N LEU A 82 -43.79 -5.15 -10.77
CA LEU A 82 -43.13 -6.20 -11.52
C LEU A 82 -41.64 -6.01 -11.29
N ASN A 83 -41.23 -6.68 -10.22
CA ASN A 83 -39.96 -7.33 -9.99
C ASN A 83 -39.39 -7.89 -11.32
N VAL A 84 -38.74 -7.04 -12.11
CA VAL A 84 -38.01 -7.47 -13.30
C VAL A 84 -36.77 -8.17 -12.79
N GLY A 85 -36.86 -9.49 -12.82
CA GLY A 85 -35.81 -10.44 -12.52
C GLY A 85 -34.49 -10.00 -13.15
N SER A 86 -33.64 -9.44 -12.31
CA SER A 86 -32.21 -9.51 -12.51
C SER A 86 -31.83 -10.98 -12.30
N ILE A 87 -31.88 -11.74 -13.39
CA ILE A 87 -31.23 -13.05 -13.51
C ILE A 87 -29.72 -12.79 -13.55
N ILE A 88 -29.20 -12.16 -12.50
CA ILE A 88 -27.80 -12.33 -12.17
C ILE A 88 -27.77 -13.73 -11.56
N PRO A 89 -27.12 -14.71 -12.21
CA PRO A 89 -26.97 -16.02 -11.60
C PRO A 89 -26.46 -15.77 -10.18
N LYS A 90 -27.05 -16.46 -9.19
CA LYS A 90 -26.56 -16.55 -7.82
C LYS A 90 -25.18 -17.22 -7.87
N LEU A 91 -24.22 -16.49 -8.44
CA LEU A 91 -22.83 -16.83 -8.50
C LEU A 91 -22.46 -16.92 -7.04
N HIS A 92 -22.15 -18.14 -6.60
CA HIS A 92 -21.67 -18.44 -5.28
C HIS A 92 -20.84 -17.26 -4.82
N LYS A 93 -21.29 -16.59 -3.75
CA LYS A 93 -20.69 -15.41 -3.15
C LYS A 93 -19.33 -15.86 -2.58
N LYS A 94 -18.39 -16.14 -3.49
CA LYS A 94 -17.00 -16.47 -3.21
C LYS A 94 -16.49 -15.28 -2.43
N ASN A 95 -15.93 -15.55 -1.26
CA ASN A 95 -15.39 -14.59 -0.30
C ASN A 95 -14.85 -13.34 -1.01
N ASP A 96 -15.67 -12.31 -1.08
CA ASP A 96 -15.27 -11.05 -1.71
C ASP A 96 -14.33 -10.38 -0.72
N ILE A 97 -13.03 -10.43 -1.00
CA ILE A 97 -12.00 -9.82 -0.15
C ILE A 97 -12.18 -8.31 -0.02
N LEU A 98 -12.91 -7.68 -0.94
CA LEU A 98 -13.21 -6.26 -0.95
C LEU A 98 -14.53 -5.93 -0.25
N SER A 99 -15.27 -6.93 0.26
CA SER A 99 -16.49 -6.67 1.02
C SER A 99 -16.32 -5.73 2.22
N PRO A 100 -15.17 -5.70 2.95
CA PRO A 100 -14.98 -4.73 4.03
C PRO A 100 -14.50 -3.35 3.55
N VAL A 101 -14.10 -3.23 2.29
CA VAL A 101 -13.56 -1.98 1.72
C VAL A 101 -14.74 -1.12 1.26
N PRO A 102 -14.92 0.10 1.81
CA PRO A 102 -15.95 1.00 1.33
C PRO A 102 -15.77 1.31 -0.17
N ALA A 103 -16.86 1.46 -0.92
CA ALA A 103 -16.81 1.68 -2.37
C ALA A 103 -16.09 2.98 -2.77
N ASP A 104 -15.99 3.94 -1.85
CA ASP A 104 -15.32 5.23 -2.00
C ASP A 104 -13.93 5.28 -1.33
N ALA A 105 -13.48 4.18 -0.70
CA ALA A 105 -12.19 4.14 -0.04
C ALA A 105 -11.03 3.91 -1.03
N PHE A 106 -9.94 4.63 -0.82
CA PHE A 106 -8.67 4.33 -1.45
C PHE A 106 -8.05 3.10 -0.77
N PHE A 107 -7.48 2.21 -1.57
CA PHE A 107 -6.79 1.02 -1.07
C PHE A 107 -5.50 0.76 -1.84
N MET A 108 -4.62 0.00 -1.21
CA MET A 108 -3.34 -0.43 -1.75
C MET A 108 -3.09 -1.90 -1.36
N LEU A 109 -2.41 -2.63 -2.23
CA LEU A 109 -2.04 -4.02 -2.00
C LEU A 109 -0.52 -4.13 -1.98
N LEU A 110 0.04 -4.45 -0.82
CA LEU A 110 1.48 -4.56 -0.63
C LEU A 110 1.92 -6.03 -0.55
N PRO A 111 3.01 -6.43 -1.24
CA PRO A 111 3.61 -7.74 -1.04
C PRO A 111 4.29 -7.82 0.34
N LEU A 112 4.14 -8.94 1.05
CA LEU A 112 4.75 -9.19 2.36
C LEU A 112 6.01 -10.08 2.26
N TRP A 113 6.78 -9.90 1.19
CA TRP A 113 8.09 -10.54 1.01
C TRP A 113 9.07 -9.54 0.41
N PRO A 114 10.37 -9.62 0.77
CA PRO A 114 11.36 -8.68 0.27
C PRO A 114 11.75 -9.00 -1.19
N ALA A 115 12.03 -7.97 -1.99
CA ALA A 115 12.56 -8.10 -3.35
C ALA A 115 14.00 -7.61 -3.47
N ASP A 116 14.26 -6.43 -2.93
CA ASP A 116 15.55 -5.75 -3.02
C ASP A 116 15.84 -5.00 -1.72
N THR A 117 17.10 -4.58 -1.59
CA THR A 117 17.57 -3.79 -0.46
C THR A 117 18.43 -2.63 -0.94
N ASP A 118 18.73 -1.69 -0.05
CA ASP A 118 19.61 -0.57 -0.33
C ASP A 118 21.03 -1.04 -0.75
N ILE A 119 21.68 -0.23 -1.58
CA ILE A 119 23.00 -0.53 -2.18
C ILE A 119 24.05 -0.81 -1.11
N HIS A 120 23.94 -0.16 0.05
CA HIS A 120 24.92 -0.31 1.12
C HIS A 120 24.80 -1.69 1.78
N SER A 121 23.59 -2.09 2.17
CA SER A 121 23.33 -3.43 2.72
C SER A 121 23.59 -4.54 1.71
N GLN A 122 23.25 -4.35 0.44
CA GLN A 122 23.53 -5.34 -0.62
C GLN A 122 25.02 -5.64 -0.76
N ARG A 123 25.89 -4.62 -0.59
CA ARG A 123 27.35 -4.79 -0.69
C ARG A 123 27.95 -5.48 0.53
N LEU A 124 27.41 -5.23 1.72
CA LEU A 124 27.92 -5.78 2.97
C LEU A 124 27.48 -7.23 3.20
N SER A 125 26.26 -7.55 2.79
CA SER A 125 25.64 -8.86 3.01
C SER A 125 24.97 -9.33 1.72
N PRO A 126 25.74 -9.77 0.71
CA PRO A 126 25.18 -10.33 -0.51
C PRO A 126 24.34 -11.56 -0.15
N PHE A 127 23.13 -11.63 -0.71
CA PHE A 127 22.18 -12.68 -0.39
C PHE A 127 21.51 -13.18 -1.68
N ASP A 128 21.55 -14.49 -1.88
CA ASP A 128 20.87 -15.14 -3.00
C ASP A 128 19.39 -15.27 -2.68
N ILE A 129 18.57 -14.47 -3.37
CA ILE A 129 17.13 -14.40 -3.14
C ILE A 129 16.48 -15.75 -3.45
N PRO A 130 15.87 -16.44 -2.46
CA PRO A 130 15.18 -17.69 -2.71
C PRO A 130 13.91 -17.46 -3.53
N SER A 131 13.60 -18.37 -4.45
CA SER A 131 12.37 -18.32 -5.23
C SER A 131 11.17 -18.62 -4.33
N ILE A 132 10.25 -17.66 -4.19
CA ILE A 132 8.99 -17.82 -3.44
C ILE A 132 7.87 -18.25 -4.41
N PRO A 133 7.29 -19.45 -4.24
CA PRO A 133 6.13 -19.91 -5.01
C PRO A 133 4.94 -18.96 -4.90
N ALA A 134 4.12 -18.84 -5.95
CA ALA A 134 3.02 -17.86 -5.96
C ALA A 134 1.98 -18.12 -4.86
N GLU A 135 1.69 -19.39 -4.59
CA GLU A 135 0.74 -19.84 -3.58
C GLU A 135 1.17 -19.53 -2.14
N SER A 136 2.47 -19.40 -1.87
CA SER A 136 2.98 -19.04 -0.54
C SER A 136 3.07 -17.52 -0.34
N ARG A 137 2.94 -16.73 -1.41
CA ARG A 137 2.98 -15.26 -1.34
C ARG A 137 1.81 -14.71 -0.53
N LYS A 138 2.13 -13.76 0.32
CA LYS A 138 1.20 -13.04 1.18
C LYS A 138 1.21 -11.57 0.84
N TYR A 139 0.04 -10.97 0.98
CA TYR A 139 -0.17 -9.58 0.67
C TYR A 139 -0.88 -8.91 1.83
N LEU A 140 -0.69 -7.60 1.95
CA LEU A 140 -1.40 -6.76 2.89
C LEU A 140 -2.32 -5.84 2.09
N LEU A 141 -3.62 -6.06 2.21
CA LEU A 141 -4.64 -5.15 1.69
C LEU A 141 -4.85 -4.06 2.72
N ILE A 142 -4.49 -2.83 2.37
CA ILE A 142 -4.66 -1.64 3.21
C ILE A 142 -5.69 -0.74 2.55
N PHE A 143 -6.62 -0.19 3.32
CA PHE A 143 -7.56 0.82 2.84
C PHE A 143 -7.77 1.94 3.86
N TYR A 144 -8.09 3.12 3.35
CA TYR A 144 -8.21 4.34 4.15
C TYR A 144 -9.68 4.71 4.30
N LYS A 145 -10.18 4.67 5.55
CA LYS A 145 -11.56 5.02 5.89
C LYS A 145 -11.62 6.42 6.49
N SER A 146 -12.43 7.31 5.91
CA SER A 146 -12.65 8.66 6.43
C SER A 146 -13.25 8.65 7.84
N LEU A 147 -12.81 9.56 8.71
CA LEU A 147 -13.35 9.75 10.07
C LEU A 147 -14.68 10.54 10.11
N GLN A 148 -15.03 11.29 9.06
CA GLN A 148 -16.10 12.30 9.12
C GLN A 148 -17.54 11.76 9.02
N VAL A 149 -17.73 10.45 8.87
CA VAL A 149 -19.05 9.90 8.48
C VAL A 149 -20.03 9.76 9.64
N GLU A 150 -19.62 9.85 10.92
CA GLU A 150 -20.54 9.51 12.02
C GLU A 150 -21.31 10.69 12.63
N GLN A 151 -20.97 11.95 12.35
CA GLN A 151 -21.53 13.09 13.11
C GLN A 151 -22.49 14.03 12.36
N SER A 152 -22.72 13.89 11.05
CA SER A 152 -23.53 14.86 10.29
C SER A 152 -24.77 14.24 9.61
N SER A 153 -25.68 13.71 10.43
CA SER A 153 -27.04 13.43 10.01
C SER A 153 -27.86 14.72 9.89
N LYS A 154 -27.59 15.55 8.86
CA LYS A 154 -28.53 16.51 8.25
C LYS A 154 -27.92 17.29 7.07
N GLY A 155 -28.17 16.81 5.86
CA GLY A 155 -28.49 17.70 4.73
C GLY A 155 -27.36 18.30 3.89
N SER A 156 -26.11 17.82 3.96
CA SER A 156 -25.08 18.27 3.02
C SER A 156 -25.11 17.45 1.72
N SER A 157 -25.22 18.15 0.59
CA SER A 157 -25.26 17.63 -0.78
C SER A 157 -24.13 16.63 -1.06
N ILE A 158 -24.51 15.36 -1.22
CA ILE A 158 -23.65 14.19 -1.48
C ILE A 158 -22.87 14.29 -2.81
N TYR A 159 -23.27 15.16 -3.73
CA TYR A 159 -22.75 15.16 -5.10
C TYR A 159 -21.41 15.89 -5.28
N ASP A 160 -21.02 16.77 -4.35
CA ASP A 160 -19.76 17.53 -4.48
C ASP A 160 -18.55 16.82 -3.83
N SER A 161 -18.79 15.80 -3.01
CA SER A 161 -17.73 15.09 -2.27
C SER A 161 -16.92 14.11 -3.14
N ARG A 162 -17.41 13.73 -4.33
CA ARG A 162 -16.72 12.74 -5.18
C ARG A 162 -15.41 13.25 -5.78
N LEU A 163 -15.18 14.56 -5.77
CA LEU A 163 -13.97 15.19 -6.30
C LEU A 163 -12.98 15.56 -5.19
N LYS A 164 -13.37 15.44 -3.92
CA LYS A 164 -12.50 15.78 -2.79
C LYS A 164 -11.70 14.56 -2.38
N ILE A 165 -10.57 14.37 -3.06
CA ILE A 165 -9.55 13.35 -2.73
C ILE A 165 -9.00 13.56 -1.30
N LEU A 166 -9.15 14.77 -0.75
CA LEU A 166 -8.58 15.16 0.52
C LEU A 166 -9.46 14.76 1.70
N LEU A 167 -8.95 13.83 2.51
CA LEU A 167 -9.53 13.41 3.77
C LEU A 167 -8.98 14.28 4.92
N PRO A 168 -9.83 15.01 5.67
CA PRO A 168 -9.36 15.81 6.81
C PRO A 168 -8.86 14.93 7.97
N GLY A 169 -9.31 13.69 8.03
CA GLY A 169 -8.83 12.65 8.94
C GLY A 169 -9.32 11.29 8.48
N PHE A 170 -8.55 10.24 8.77
CA PHE A 170 -8.80 8.88 8.31
C PHE A 170 -8.22 7.82 9.25
N ARG A 171 -8.64 6.57 9.07
CA ARG A 171 -8.00 5.37 9.64
C ARG A 171 -7.47 4.50 8.51
N ALA A 172 -6.23 4.05 8.63
CA ALA A 172 -5.68 3.01 7.78
C ALA A 172 -6.00 1.65 8.40
N ILE A 173 -6.75 0.84 7.66
CA ILE A 173 -7.19 -0.50 8.06
C ILE A 173 -6.48 -1.49 7.15
N ALA A 174 -5.93 -2.56 7.73
CA ALA A 174 -5.17 -3.55 7.00
C ALA A 174 -5.68 -4.97 7.27
N ARG A 175 -5.51 -5.84 6.27
CA ARG A 175 -5.80 -7.27 6.33
C ARG A 175 -4.77 -8.04 5.53
N GLN A 176 -4.27 -9.13 6.10
CA GLN A 176 -3.46 -10.08 5.34
C GLN A 176 -4.36 -10.90 4.41
N VAL A 177 -3.96 -11.03 3.15
CA VAL A 177 -4.64 -11.83 2.14
C VAL A 177 -3.65 -12.75 1.43
N SER A 178 -4.11 -13.94 1.09
CA SER A 178 -3.33 -14.91 0.32
C SER A 178 -3.47 -14.69 -1.18
N TYR A 179 -2.50 -15.20 -1.95
CA TYR A 179 -2.59 -15.20 -3.41
C TYR A 179 -3.89 -15.84 -3.94
N GLN A 180 -4.35 -16.94 -3.32
CA GLN A 180 -5.57 -17.63 -3.72
C GLN A 180 -6.83 -16.78 -3.53
N GLU A 181 -6.89 -15.97 -2.47
CA GLU A 181 -8.01 -15.07 -2.21
C GLU A 181 -8.06 -13.88 -3.19
N LEU A 182 -6.91 -13.49 -3.74
CA LEU A 182 -6.83 -12.43 -4.76
C LEU A 182 -7.22 -12.92 -6.15
N GLN A 183 -7.11 -14.22 -6.43
CA GLN A 183 -7.42 -14.76 -7.76
C GLN A 183 -8.91 -14.58 -8.12
N GLY A 184 -9.15 -14.04 -9.31
CA GLY A 184 -10.51 -13.80 -9.82
C GLY A 184 -11.21 -12.56 -9.27
N THR A 185 -10.54 -11.77 -8.41
CA THR A 185 -11.09 -10.51 -7.88
C THR A 185 -10.95 -9.33 -8.85
N GLY A 186 -10.13 -9.49 -9.90
CA GLY A 186 -9.79 -8.41 -10.84
C GLY A 186 -8.74 -7.42 -10.30
N ILE A 187 -8.32 -7.56 -9.05
CA ILE A 187 -7.23 -6.75 -8.48
C ILE A 187 -5.91 -7.13 -9.16
N ARG A 188 -5.14 -6.12 -9.57
CA ARG A 188 -3.78 -6.33 -10.07
C ARG A 188 -2.87 -6.76 -8.93
N ILE A 189 -2.35 -7.98 -9.03
CA ILE A 189 -1.49 -8.58 -8.00
C ILE A 189 -0.02 -8.18 -8.27
N PRO A 190 0.70 -7.60 -7.29
CA PRO A 190 2.14 -7.38 -7.40
C PRO A 190 2.91 -8.69 -7.62
N GLU A 191 3.75 -8.71 -8.66
CA GLU A 191 4.63 -9.85 -8.96
C GLU A 191 5.97 -9.75 -8.23
N GLN A 192 6.42 -8.52 -7.98
CA GLN A 192 7.65 -8.19 -7.26
C GLN A 192 7.33 -7.99 -5.77
N GLY A 193 8.31 -8.30 -4.92
CA GLY A 193 8.26 -8.04 -3.49
C GLY A 193 8.46 -6.56 -3.14
N ILE A 194 8.51 -6.26 -1.85
CA ILE A 194 8.73 -4.91 -1.34
C ILE A 194 10.23 -4.65 -1.16
N SER A 195 10.66 -3.42 -1.43
CA SER A 195 12.01 -2.96 -1.08
C SER A 195 12.13 -2.77 0.42
N VAL A 196 13.21 -3.27 1.01
CA VAL A 196 13.48 -3.16 2.45
C VAL A 196 14.82 -2.47 2.69
N ASN A 197 15.03 -1.94 3.90
CA ASN A 197 16.32 -1.43 4.33
C ASN A 197 17.02 -2.47 5.22
N GLY A 198 18.32 -2.70 5.01
CA GLY A 198 19.08 -3.69 5.80
C GLY A 198 19.34 -5.02 5.08
N PRO A 199 20.03 -5.98 5.72
CA PRO A 199 20.34 -7.28 5.13
C PRO A 199 19.09 -8.04 4.68
N LEU A 200 19.10 -8.55 3.44
CA LEU A 200 17.95 -9.32 2.91
C LEU A 200 17.69 -10.61 3.69
N GLU A 201 18.74 -11.26 4.18
CA GLU A 201 18.64 -12.49 5.00
C GLU A 201 17.74 -12.28 6.23
N ASP A 202 17.93 -11.15 6.93
CA ASP A 202 17.11 -10.78 8.09
C ASP A 202 15.65 -10.55 7.70
N ALA A 203 15.42 -9.90 6.56
CA ALA A 203 14.06 -9.64 6.04
C ALA A 203 13.34 -10.92 5.65
N PHE A 204 14.03 -11.88 5.03
CA PHE A 204 13.49 -13.19 4.70
C PHE A 204 13.15 -14.00 5.95
N THR A 205 14.01 -13.97 6.96
CA THR A 205 13.79 -14.67 8.24
C THR A 205 12.61 -14.09 9.02
N GLN A 206 12.36 -12.78 8.86
CA GLN A 206 11.28 -12.04 9.54
C GLN A 206 10.04 -11.83 8.66
N MET A 207 9.84 -12.62 7.61
CA MET A 207 8.62 -12.56 6.82
C MET A 207 7.39 -12.87 7.69
N PRO A 208 6.30 -12.09 7.57
CA PRO A 208 5.06 -12.40 8.28
C PRO A 208 4.56 -13.81 7.93
N GLY A 209 4.47 -14.69 8.94
CA GLY A 209 3.92 -16.03 8.77
C GLY A 209 2.41 -16.01 8.50
N LEU A 210 1.84 -17.13 8.02
CA LEU A 210 0.38 -17.29 8.09
C LEU A 210 -0.02 -17.11 9.56
N ARG A 211 -1.01 -16.24 9.79
CA ARG A 211 -1.79 -16.30 11.01
C ARG A 211 -2.44 -17.68 11.04
N ASP A 212 -1.80 -18.63 11.71
CA ASP A 212 -2.51 -19.78 12.22
C ASP A 212 -3.46 -19.21 13.25
N THR A 213 -4.70 -18.93 12.83
CA THR A 213 -5.83 -18.49 13.67
C THR A 213 -6.20 -19.51 14.75
N GLY A 214 -5.27 -20.40 15.14
CA GLY A 214 -5.41 -21.51 16.06
C GLY A 214 -4.56 -21.45 17.33
N SER A 215 -3.79 -20.39 17.60
CA SER A 215 -3.09 -20.26 18.90
C SER A 215 -4.02 -19.69 19.98
N GLY A 216 -5.05 -20.47 20.30
CA GLY A 216 -6.04 -20.15 21.31
C GLY A 216 -6.84 -21.38 21.72
N SER A 217 -6.13 -22.42 22.18
CA SER A 217 -6.67 -23.62 22.83
C SER A 217 -7.35 -24.64 21.89
N GLY A 218 -6.71 -25.81 21.80
CA GLY A 218 -7.26 -26.96 21.12
C GLY A 218 -8.58 -27.42 21.74
N LEU A 219 -9.64 -27.45 20.94
CA LEU A 219 -10.47 -28.64 20.76
C LEU A 219 -11.33 -28.39 19.51
N GLY A 220 -11.24 -29.31 18.55
CA GLY A 220 -11.75 -29.14 17.19
C GLY A 220 -13.18 -28.63 17.10
N THR A 221 -13.38 -27.52 16.39
CA THR A 221 -14.70 -27.04 15.99
C THR A 221 -14.68 -26.56 14.54
N SER A 222 -15.36 -27.37 13.72
CA SER A 222 -16.05 -27.10 12.45
C SER A 222 -15.56 -26.03 11.45
N PRO A 223 -15.34 -26.39 10.17
CA PRO A 223 -14.88 -25.51 9.10
C PRO A 223 -16.01 -24.76 8.38
N SER A 224 -16.75 -23.86 9.05
CA SER A 224 -17.81 -23.09 8.36
C SER A 224 -18.16 -21.72 8.93
N VAL A 225 -17.33 -21.11 9.77
CA VAL A 225 -17.59 -19.72 10.19
C VAL A 225 -17.18 -18.79 9.04
N PRO A 226 -18.11 -17.97 8.49
CA PRO A 226 -17.80 -17.00 7.46
C PRO A 226 -16.72 -16.04 7.96
N VAL A 227 -15.87 -15.56 7.05
CA VAL A 227 -14.79 -14.60 7.30
C VAL A 227 -15.32 -13.45 8.18
N SER A 228 -15.07 -13.52 9.48
CA SER A 228 -15.50 -12.51 10.44
C SER A 228 -14.65 -11.25 10.28
N ASP A 229 -15.23 -10.09 10.57
CA ASP A 229 -14.53 -8.79 10.66
C ASP A 229 -13.29 -8.81 11.58
N SER A 230 -13.13 -9.87 12.37
CA SER A 230 -11.98 -10.22 13.22
C SER A 230 -10.61 -10.31 12.52
N GLN A 231 -10.52 -10.09 11.20
CA GLN A 231 -9.24 -10.04 10.47
C GLN A 231 -8.80 -8.62 10.08
N LEU A 232 -9.63 -7.60 10.36
CA LEU A 232 -9.32 -6.21 10.07
C LEU A 232 -8.58 -5.58 11.26
N CYS A 233 -7.37 -5.09 11.02
CA CYS A 233 -6.57 -4.40 12.02
C CYS A 233 -6.48 -2.91 11.67
N VAL A 234 -6.80 -2.02 12.61
CA VAL A 234 -6.58 -0.58 12.44
C VAL A 234 -5.10 -0.31 12.72
N ILE A 235 -4.29 -0.16 11.68
CA ILE A 235 -2.83 -0.04 11.83
C ILE A 235 -2.36 1.39 12.05
N ALA A 236 -3.15 2.38 11.62
CA ALA A 236 -2.83 3.78 11.83
C ALA A 236 -4.08 4.67 11.84
N SER A 237 -4.00 5.80 12.54
CA SER A 237 -5.03 6.83 12.60
C SER A 237 -4.43 8.21 12.34
N CYS A 238 -5.11 9.02 11.53
CA CYS A 238 -4.79 10.42 11.31
C CYS A 238 -6.03 11.24 11.65
N TYR A 239 -6.00 11.94 12.78
CA TYR A 239 -7.15 12.76 13.23
C TYR A 239 -7.22 14.11 12.53
N SER A 240 -6.05 14.67 12.19
CA SER A 240 -5.90 15.90 11.45
C SER A 240 -4.54 15.95 10.76
N ARG A 241 -4.41 16.84 9.78
CA ARG A 241 -3.13 17.15 9.13
C ARG A 241 -2.07 17.58 10.15
N ASP A 242 -2.44 18.34 11.18
CA ASP A 242 -1.49 18.90 12.15
C ASP A 242 -0.94 17.87 13.14
N VAL A 243 -1.72 16.82 13.44
CA VAL A 243 -1.30 15.73 14.34
C VAL A 243 -0.44 14.72 13.59
N GLY A 244 -0.67 14.55 12.29
CA GLY A 244 0.01 13.56 11.48
C GLY A 244 -0.62 12.17 11.62
N LEU A 245 0.20 11.13 11.41
CA LEU A 245 -0.23 9.74 11.40
C LEU A 245 0.33 9.01 12.61
N GLU A 246 -0.56 8.45 13.43
CA GLU A 246 -0.23 7.66 14.61
C GLU A 246 -0.42 6.17 14.29
N PHE A 247 0.61 5.35 14.51
CA PHE A 247 0.56 3.91 14.28
C PHE A 247 0.21 3.16 15.56
N ASP A 248 -0.61 2.11 15.44
CA ASP A 248 -0.94 1.21 16.54
C ASP A 248 0.07 0.04 16.60
N PRO A 249 0.96 0.00 17.60
CA PRO A 249 1.98 -1.04 17.69
C PRO A 249 1.38 -2.45 17.84
N GLU A 250 0.23 -2.60 18.50
CA GLU A 250 -0.38 -3.91 18.73
C GLU A 250 -0.92 -4.48 17.42
N ALA A 251 -1.56 -3.64 16.60
CA ALA A 251 -2.02 -4.02 15.27
C ALA A 251 -0.84 -4.42 14.36
N LEU A 252 0.30 -3.73 14.46
CA LEU A 252 1.50 -4.07 13.70
C LEU A 252 2.12 -5.40 14.16
N ILE A 253 2.12 -5.69 15.47
CA ILE A 253 2.56 -6.98 16.01
C ILE A 253 1.63 -8.10 15.54
N GLU A 254 0.32 -7.88 15.61
CA GLU A 254 -0.70 -8.83 15.17
C GLU A 254 -0.55 -9.21 13.69
N LEU A 255 -0.11 -8.27 12.86
CA LEU A 255 0.17 -8.48 11.44
C LEU A 255 1.59 -9.01 11.15
N GLY A 256 2.41 -9.25 12.16
CA GLY A 256 3.80 -9.71 12.00
C GLY A 256 4.74 -8.65 11.42
N LEU A 257 4.36 -7.37 11.46
CA LEU A 257 5.17 -6.24 11.00
C LEU A 257 6.09 -5.70 12.11
N CYS A 258 5.82 -6.08 13.36
CA CYS A 258 6.59 -5.72 14.53
C CYS A 258 6.92 -6.97 15.36
N ARG A 259 8.02 -6.91 16.10
CA ARG A 259 8.41 -7.90 17.11
C ARG A 259 8.60 -7.25 18.48
N ILE A 260 8.43 -8.06 19.51
CA ILE A 260 8.52 -7.65 20.90
C ILE A 260 9.92 -7.98 21.41
N LEU A 261 10.75 -6.95 21.65
CA LEU A 261 12.06 -7.15 22.24
C LEU A 261 11.92 -7.50 23.72
N GLY A 262 12.66 -8.50 24.18
CA GLY A 262 12.65 -8.91 25.60
C GLY A 262 11.55 -9.91 25.98
N SER A 263 10.74 -10.39 25.02
CA SER A 263 9.99 -11.63 25.24
C SER A 263 11.02 -12.75 25.39
N LYS A 264 10.95 -13.51 26.49
CA LYS A 264 11.91 -14.55 26.92
C LYS A 264 12.19 -15.68 25.91
N GLY A 265 11.66 -15.61 24.69
CA GLY A 265 11.80 -16.59 23.61
C GLY A 265 12.77 -16.24 22.48
N ASP A 266 13.32 -15.01 22.41
CA ASP A 266 14.33 -14.67 21.40
C ASP A 266 15.73 -15.17 21.83
N THR A 267 15.92 -16.48 21.82
CA THR A 267 17.15 -17.19 22.23
C THR A 267 18.34 -17.03 21.27
N ASN A 268 18.28 -16.11 20.30
CA ASN A 268 19.38 -15.86 19.36
C ASN A 268 20.07 -14.50 19.55
N ALA A 269 19.84 -13.81 20.66
CA ALA A 269 20.67 -12.69 21.05
C ALA A 269 21.87 -13.19 21.87
N ASP A 270 23.02 -13.18 21.21
CA ASP A 270 24.39 -13.31 21.70
C ASP A 270 24.75 -12.27 22.79
N GLU A 271 23.99 -12.20 23.90
CA GLU A 271 24.34 -11.34 25.04
C GLU A 271 24.57 -12.15 26.32
N LYS A 272 25.85 -12.39 26.53
CA LYS A 272 26.54 -12.75 27.77
C LYS A 272 26.48 -11.62 28.82
N ASN A 273 25.38 -10.89 28.93
CA ASN A 273 25.22 -9.85 29.95
C ASN A 273 24.62 -10.44 31.23
N SER A 274 25.54 -10.85 32.08
CA SER A 274 25.32 -11.19 33.49
C SER A 274 24.53 -10.08 34.19
N LEU A 275 23.37 -10.42 34.75
CA LEU A 275 22.51 -9.50 35.50
C LEU A 275 23.26 -8.91 36.70
N PRO A 276 23.12 -7.60 37.00
CA PRO A 276 23.50 -7.07 38.31
C PRO A 276 22.54 -7.65 39.35
N ALA A 277 23.08 -8.45 40.26
CA ALA A 277 22.35 -8.91 41.42
C ALA A 277 21.90 -7.70 42.25
N ARG A 278 20.60 -7.64 42.58
CA ARG A 278 19.96 -6.81 43.63
C ARG A 278 19.20 -5.57 43.15
N MET A 279 18.01 -5.77 42.58
CA MET A 279 16.93 -4.78 42.60
C MET A 279 15.60 -5.48 42.89
N ASP A 280 14.78 -4.85 43.74
CA ASP A 280 13.57 -5.39 44.36
C ASP A 280 12.43 -5.59 43.34
N GLU A 281 11.66 -6.67 43.48
CA GLU A 281 10.72 -7.20 42.48
C GLU A 281 9.50 -6.29 42.20
N GLU A 282 9.14 -5.37 43.09
CA GLU A 282 7.92 -4.54 42.96
C GLU A 282 8.08 -3.29 42.07
N GLN A 283 9.31 -2.87 41.75
CA GLN A 283 9.56 -1.73 40.84
C GLN A 283 9.76 -2.17 39.38
N PHE A 284 9.77 -3.49 39.13
CA PHE A 284 10.12 -4.07 37.83
C PHE A 284 8.94 -4.19 36.85
N ASP A 285 7.69 -4.14 37.35
CA ASP A 285 6.49 -4.30 36.52
C ASP A 285 5.95 -2.99 35.92
N ALA A 286 6.31 -1.82 36.47
CA ALA A 286 5.85 -0.52 35.96
C ALA A 286 6.68 0.02 34.78
N GLU A 287 7.88 -0.51 34.54
CA GLU A 287 8.82 -0.03 33.51
C GLU A 287 8.99 -0.99 32.32
N ARG A 288 8.23 -2.09 32.26
CA ARG A 288 8.11 -2.89 31.03
C ARG A 288 7.27 -2.16 29.98
N SER A 289 7.75 -1.00 29.57
CA SER A 289 7.48 -0.45 28.26
C SER A 289 7.87 -1.52 27.24
N MET A 290 6.86 -2.16 26.68
CA MET A 290 7.00 -3.19 25.66
C MET A 290 7.79 -2.57 24.52
N THR A 291 9.07 -2.93 24.42
CA THR A 291 9.95 -2.34 23.42
C THR A 291 9.66 -3.06 22.11
N VAL A 292 8.89 -2.41 21.25
CA VAL A 292 8.52 -2.95 19.94
C VAL A 292 9.54 -2.52 18.90
N LYS A 293 9.99 -3.46 18.06
CA LYS A 293 10.88 -3.21 16.94
C LYS A 293 10.21 -3.65 15.64
N LEU A 294 10.20 -2.75 14.65
CA LEU A 294 9.72 -3.06 13.30
C LEU A 294 10.62 -4.13 12.64
N THR A 295 10.00 -5.04 11.90
CA THR A 295 10.72 -5.90 10.96
C THR A 295 11.14 -5.07 9.73
N PRO A 296 12.11 -5.52 8.91
CA PRO A 296 12.46 -4.80 7.68
C PRO A 296 11.26 -4.56 6.75
N ILE A 297 10.37 -5.56 6.65
CA ILE A 297 9.12 -5.47 5.89
C ILE A 297 8.13 -4.53 6.59
N GLY A 298 8.02 -4.60 7.91
CA GLY A 298 7.18 -3.69 8.70
C GLY A 298 7.56 -2.24 8.52
N ASN A 299 8.85 -1.93 8.47
CA ASN A 299 9.34 -0.58 8.20
C ASN A 299 8.92 -0.10 6.81
N ALA A 300 9.12 -0.92 5.77
CA ALA A 300 8.71 -0.58 4.41
C ALA A 300 7.18 -0.40 4.29
N VAL A 301 6.39 -1.27 4.93
CA VAL A 301 4.92 -1.12 4.98
C VAL A 301 4.52 0.17 5.68
N MET A 302 5.13 0.48 6.84
CA MET A 302 4.85 1.71 7.59
C MET A 302 5.13 2.96 6.75
N GLU A 303 6.25 2.99 6.03
CA GLU A 303 6.60 4.07 5.10
C GLU A 303 5.56 4.20 3.97
N MET A 304 5.15 3.09 3.36
CA MET A 304 4.15 3.09 2.29
C MET A 304 2.77 3.56 2.78
N VAL A 305 2.36 3.15 3.99
CA VAL A 305 1.12 3.60 4.62
C VAL A 305 1.17 5.09 4.92
N TRP A 306 2.33 5.58 5.40
CA TRP A 306 2.57 6.99 5.67
C TRP A 306 2.50 7.83 4.39
N VAL A 307 3.18 7.42 3.32
CA VAL A 307 3.14 8.10 2.01
C VAL A 307 1.72 8.14 1.44
N GLY A 308 0.98 7.03 1.52
CA GLY A 308 -0.44 7.00 1.13
C GLY A 308 -1.29 7.96 1.97
N GLY A 309 -1.03 8.05 3.28
CA GLY A 309 -1.66 9.01 4.17
C GLY A 309 -1.36 10.47 3.81
N LEU A 310 -0.13 10.79 3.45
CA LEU A 310 0.27 12.12 2.99
C LEU A 310 -0.47 12.53 1.70
N ALA A 311 -0.61 11.58 0.77
CA ALA A 311 -1.32 11.80 -0.49
C ALA A 311 -2.81 12.12 -0.26
N LEU A 312 -3.42 11.51 0.77
CA LEU A 312 -4.83 11.72 1.13
C LEU A 312 -5.09 12.99 1.94
N THR A 313 -4.07 13.60 2.56
CA THR A 313 -4.25 14.78 3.43
C THR A 313 -3.78 16.08 2.79
N SER A 314 -3.06 16.03 1.66
CA SER A 314 -2.43 17.20 1.01
C SER A 314 -1.64 18.05 1.99
N PHE A 315 -0.50 17.53 2.44
CA PHE A 315 0.52 18.37 3.05
C PHE A 315 1.13 19.26 1.95
N GLY A 316 0.85 20.57 1.98
CA GLY A 316 1.51 21.55 1.10
C GLY A 316 0.60 22.41 0.24
N SER A 317 -0.72 22.36 0.40
CA SER A 317 -1.59 23.50 0.04
C SER A 317 -1.75 24.46 1.21
#